data_AF-A0A1X7TF20-F1
#
_entry.id   AF-A0A1X7TF20-F1
#
_cell.length_a   1.000
_cell.length_b   1.000
_cell.length_c   1.000
_cell.angle_alpha   90.00
_cell.angle_beta   90.00
_cell.angle_gamma   90.00
#
_symmetry.space_group_name_H-M   'P 1'
#
loop_
_entity.id
_entity.type
_entity.pdbx_description
1 polymer ?
#
loop_
_entity_poly.entity_id
_entity_poly.type
_entity_poly.pdbx_seq_one_letter_code
_entity_poly.pdbx_strand_id
1 'polypeptide(L)'
;MSGKSFKIRAEHKAPVIGKSLYLWAGSQLNLPKVHDSLQKRELTSTVDVYQLSTADWSSHLTRGTPPLGVIAYSCTTSHSNIYYFGGWCGHDHCYHNMLNVLNTIKMEWTSCSNAEQSLMKKGYGGMISVEFDGAEYLVIIGGKGSTPTVYHPQFQYDQIKDGVVRTNEQLLYNVSTEQFTVPSISGQCCLPTDSFIIEKITTTGNRGVMFGGIVAVNGDGTTSTNSVYIFSVTHSIINWEILKPGAIPNEGLWSMERCYHASAIINGDSTSPTLVVIGGTKRNQLVNECLLFDSITTGQYSCRKIRLPESVTGRYYHSLTAVTMSPHCVWLVIVGGCKEFEWKDVGGGKKEPWITYITDTNRLIMIIELVYSEAGEWIVQSVLDGNYPTSKNYQEKYQSYSKTRTWWMDQLIENPTEREMKLQRYIQSLHEDLQVAHESKVSLQEALVEANKQVKGDDFMRSVLEEMRQEKEKLIEEKQIITEDNEKLKLKVSNNEVFITEILKEKTQIEEKKQIITEDYEKLKLKIAELLEEKEEQYLKEKQIIIDDNQNLISEKDKVIAKLTSQVEEQSQNEKQIITG
;
A
#
# COMPACT_ATOMS: atom_id res chain seq x y z
N MET A 1 -24.12 26.40 9.37
CA MET A 1 -24.13 25.01 8.85
C MET A 1 -22.80 24.80 8.12
N SER A 2 -21.87 24.05 8.69
CA SER A 2 -20.53 23.85 8.11
C SER A 2 -20.62 22.98 6.86
N GLY A 3 -20.14 23.49 5.72
CA GLY A 3 -20.16 22.86 4.40
C GLY A 3 -19.23 21.64 4.26
N LYS A 4 -19.39 20.62 5.11
CA LYS A 4 -18.74 19.32 4.95
C LYS A 4 -19.55 18.47 3.97
N SER A 5 -19.41 18.73 2.66
CA SER A 5 -19.89 17.80 1.65
C SER A 5 -18.94 16.60 1.64
N PHE A 6 -19.25 15.57 2.44
CA PHE A 6 -18.56 14.30 2.31
C PHE A 6 -18.89 13.70 0.94
N LYS A 7 -17.88 13.55 0.08
CA LYS A 7 -18.11 13.20 -1.32
C LYS A 7 -18.21 11.68 -1.48
N ILE A 8 -19.44 11.20 -1.46
CA ILE A 8 -19.86 9.83 -1.77
C ILE A 8 -19.19 9.37 -3.07
N ARG A 9 -18.30 8.38 -2.98
CA ARG A 9 -17.60 7.84 -4.16
C ARG A 9 -17.07 6.43 -3.97
N ALA A 10 -16.78 5.78 -5.09
CA ALA A 10 -16.20 4.44 -5.19
C ALA A 10 -15.15 4.38 -6.32
N GLU A 11 -14.49 3.24 -6.50
CA GLU A 11 -13.53 2.99 -7.61
C GLU A 11 -12.38 4.01 -7.66
N HIS A 12 -12.02 4.55 -6.50
CA HIS A 12 -10.91 5.47 -6.30
C HIS A 12 -9.81 4.80 -5.48
N LYS A 13 -8.71 5.51 -5.33
CA LYS A 13 -7.65 5.19 -4.36
C LYS A 13 -7.47 6.38 -3.43
N ALA A 14 -7.06 6.11 -2.19
CA ALA A 14 -6.76 7.14 -1.20
C ALA A 14 -5.36 6.92 -0.63
N PRO A 15 -4.28 7.17 -1.39
CA PRO A 15 -2.92 7.02 -0.88
C PRO A 15 -2.60 7.99 0.27
N VAL A 16 -1.66 7.59 1.13
CA VAL A 16 -1.13 8.44 2.21
C VAL A 16 0.29 8.90 1.85
N ILE A 17 0.54 10.21 2.01
CA ILE A 17 1.89 10.79 2.00
C ILE A 17 2.05 11.61 3.27
N GLY A 18 3.06 11.25 4.07
CA GLY A 18 3.36 11.89 5.36
C GLY A 18 2.20 11.78 6.36
N LYS A 19 1.52 12.89 6.64
CA LYS A 19 0.38 12.99 7.60
C LYS A 19 -0.98 13.19 6.92
N SER A 20 -1.02 13.05 5.60
CA SER A 20 -2.21 13.37 4.80
C SER A 20 -2.58 12.22 3.88
N LEU A 21 -3.89 12.00 3.75
CA LEU A 21 -4.51 11.10 2.81
C LEU A 21 -5.05 11.92 1.63
N TYR A 22 -4.81 11.49 0.40
CA TYR A 22 -5.19 12.21 -0.80
C TYR A 22 -6.25 11.42 -1.56
N LEU A 23 -7.35 12.08 -1.91
CA LEU A 23 -8.50 11.49 -2.57
C LEU A 23 -8.83 12.29 -3.83
N TRP A 24 -8.78 11.63 -4.98
CA TRP A 24 -9.06 12.25 -6.27
C TRP A 24 -10.08 11.42 -7.05
N ALA A 25 -10.91 12.09 -7.85
CA ALA A 25 -11.87 11.47 -8.77
C ALA A 25 -12.66 10.27 -8.19
N GLY A 26 -12.81 9.17 -8.94
CA GLY A 26 -13.65 8.03 -8.59
C GLY A 26 -15.09 8.16 -9.11
N SER A 27 -15.80 7.04 -9.08
CA SER A 27 -17.21 6.94 -9.47
C SER A 27 -18.07 7.67 -8.46
N GLN A 28 -18.83 8.67 -8.92
CA GLN A 28 -19.65 9.58 -8.12
C GLN A 28 -21.02 9.75 -8.77
N LEU A 29 -22.05 10.02 -7.96
CA LEU A 29 -23.44 10.16 -8.44
C LEU A 29 -23.60 11.31 -9.46
N ASN A 30 -22.85 12.40 -9.27
CA ASN A 30 -22.91 13.61 -10.09
C ASN A 30 -21.84 13.68 -11.19
N LEU A 31 -21.03 12.64 -11.36
CA LEU A 31 -20.01 12.60 -12.41
C LEU A 31 -20.69 12.40 -13.78
N PRO A 32 -20.55 13.34 -14.72
CA PRO A 32 -21.17 13.20 -16.04
C PRO A 32 -20.61 11.99 -16.80
N LYS A 33 -21.50 11.14 -17.34
CA LYS A 33 -21.16 9.99 -18.19
C LYS A 33 -20.85 10.41 -19.63
N VAL A 34 -19.94 11.36 -19.80
CA VAL A 34 -19.45 11.85 -21.10
C VAL A 34 -17.93 11.90 -21.07
N HIS A 35 -17.30 11.94 -22.25
CA HIS A 35 -15.84 12.01 -22.36
C HIS A 35 -15.29 13.21 -21.60
N ASP A 36 -15.84 14.38 -21.91
CA ASP A 36 -15.38 15.65 -21.37
C ASP A 36 -16.52 16.68 -21.35
N SER A 37 -16.56 17.51 -20.31
CA SER A 37 -17.51 18.61 -20.14
C SER A 37 -17.01 19.56 -19.06
N LEU A 38 -17.47 20.81 -19.05
CA LEU A 38 -17.13 21.78 -18.01
C LEU A 38 -17.42 21.23 -16.61
N GLN A 39 -18.61 20.67 -16.39
CA GLN A 39 -19.00 20.07 -15.12
C GLN A 39 -18.07 18.92 -14.70
N LYS A 40 -17.64 18.07 -15.63
CA LYS A 40 -16.73 16.97 -15.33
C LYS A 40 -15.34 17.49 -14.94
N ARG A 41 -14.82 18.46 -15.70
CA ARG A 41 -13.53 19.11 -15.40
C ARG A 41 -13.55 19.81 -14.05
N GLU A 42 -14.63 20.51 -13.72
CA GLU A 42 -14.80 21.14 -12.41
C GLU A 42 -14.71 20.11 -11.27
N LEU A 43 -15.43 18.98 -11.39
CA LEU A 43 -15.41 17.91 -10.37
C LEU A 43 -14.05 17.23 -10.23
N THR A 44 -13.25 17.15 -11.30
CA THR A 44 -11.95 16.47 -11.31
C THR A 44 -10.77 17.43 -11.14
N SER A 45 -11.01 18.73 -11.11
CA SER A 45 -9.99 19.78 -10.90
C SER A 45 -9.51 19.89 -9.45
N THR A 46 -10.20 19.25 -8.50
CA THR A 46 -9.85 19.31 -7.08
C THR A 46 -9.35 17.96 -6.56
N VAL A 47 -8.39 18.01 -5.65
CA VAL A 47 -7.96 16.88 -4.84
C VAL A 47 -8.41 17.13 -3.41
N ASP A 48 -9.12 16.17 -2.83
CA ASP A 48 -9.55 16.24 -1.45
C ASP A 48 -8.45 15.65 -0.55
N VAL A 49 -8.07 16.38 0.49
CA VAL A 49 -6.99 16.01 1.42
C VAL A 49 -7.58 15.84 2.81
N TYR A 50 -7.42 14.65 3.38
CA TYR A 50 -7.76 14.38 4.77
C TYR A 50 -6.51 14.44 5.62
N GLN A 51 -6.48 15.38 6.57
CA GLN A 51 -5.35 15.54 7.47
C GLN A 51 -5.55 14.65 8.69
N LEU A 52 -4.63 13.71 8.91
CA LEU A 52 -4.75 12.75 10.01
C LEU A 52 -4.67 13.44 11.38
N SER A 53 -3.94 14.55 11.52
CA SER A 53 -3.86 15.25 12.81
C SER A 53 -5.16 15.91 13.22
N THR A 54 -5.89 16.55 12.31
CA THR A 54 -7.16 17.23 12.65
C THR A 54 -8.39 16.37 12.40
N ALA A 55 -8.24 15.25 11.68
CA ALA A 55 -9.35 14.44 11.22
C ALA A 55 -10.36 15.22 10.35
N ASP A 56 -9.85 16.18 9.57
CA ASP A 56 -10.65 17.04 8.72
C ASP A 56 -10.24 16.94 7.25
N TRP A 57 -11.26 17.10 6.40
CA TRP A 57 -11.12 17.19 4.95
C TRP A 57 -10.94 18.65 4.51
N SER A 58 -10.10 18.86 3.51
CA SER A 58 -9.95 20.11 2.78
C SER A 58 -9.88 19.81 1.29
N SER A 59 -10.51 20.64 0.45
CA SER A 59 -10.46 20.48 -1.01
C SER A 59 -9.48 21.49 -1.59
N HIS A 60 -8.56 21.01 -2.42
CA HIS A 60 -7.51 21.84 -3.03
C HIS A 60 -7.67 21.84 -4.54
N LEU A 61 -7.73 23.04 -5.12
CA LEU A 61 -7.71 23.19 -6.57
C LEU A 61 -6.33 22.82 -7.10
N THR A 62 -6.29 22.04 -8.17
CA THR A 62 -5.05 21.62 -8.81
C THR A 62 -4.71 22.48 -10.02
N ARG A 63 -3.41 22.66 -10.27
CA ARG A 63 -2.88 23.25 -11.50
C ARG A 63 -2.52 22.15 -12.50
N GLY A 64 -2.34 22.52 -13.77
CA GLY A 64 -2.11 21.58 -14.86
C GLY A 64 -3.40 20.88 -15.31
N THR A 65 -3.26 19.80 -16.06
CA THR A 65 -4.40 19.07 -16.63
C THR A 65 -4.55 17.72 -15.92
N PRO A 66 -5.61 17.54 -15.09
CA PRO A 66 -5.88 16.25 -14.47
C PRO A 66 -6.15 15.15 -15.51
N PRO A 67 -5.88 13.88 -15.19
CA PRO A 67 -6.13 12.76 -16.09
C PRO A 67 -7.62 12.58 -16.41
N LEU A 68 -7.92 12.09 -17.62
CA LEU A 68 -9.29 11.76 -18.05
C LEU A 68 -9.78 10.39 -17.56
N GLY A 69 -8.86 9.48 -17.21
CA GLY A 69 -9.14 8.20 -16.59
C GLY A 69 -9.49 8.37 -15.11
N VAL A 70 -10.72 8.82 -14.86
CA VAL A 70 -11.17 9.30 -13.55
C VAL A 70 -11.69 8.19 -12.64
N ILE A 71 -11.93 6.98 -13.16
CA ILE A 71 -12.47 5.84 -12.43
C ILE A 71 -11.54 4.63 -12.57
N ALA A 72 -11.33 3.87 -11.50
CA ALA A 72 -10.60 2.61 -11.50
C ALA A 72 -9.18 2.70 -12.12
N TYR A 73 -8.54 3.85 -11.95
CA TYR A 73 -7.14 4.04 -12.30
C TYR A 73 -6.23 3.26 -11.34
N SER A 74 -5.04 2.89 -11.82
CA SER A 74 -3.98 2.37 -10.96
C SER A 74 -3.24 3.55 -10.31
N CYS A 75 -2.83 3.42 -9.06
CA CYS A 75 -2.22 4.52 -8.30
C CYS A 75 -1.11 4.00 -7.38
N THR A 76 -0.01 4.74 -7.26
CA THR A 76 1.03 4.49 -6.25
C THR A 76 1.69 5.80 -5.83
N THR A 77 2.43 5.77 -4.72
CA THR A 77 3.12 6.94 -4.18
C THR A 77 4.63 6.78 -4.27
N SER A 78 5.29 7.93 -4.42
CA SER A 78 6.73 8.07 -4.30
C SER A 78 7.04 9.46 -3.77
N HIS A 79 7.82 9.54 -2.69
CA HIS A 79 8.20 10.83 -2.10
C HIS A 79 6.96 11.74 -1.90
N SER A 80 6.97 12.94 -2.51
CA SER A 80 5.87 13.91 -2.52
C SER A 80 4.95 13.82 -3.75
N ASN A 81 5.05 12.74 -4.52
CA ASN A 81 4.32 12.53 -5.75
C ASN A 81 3.36 11.34 -5.66
N ILE A 82 2.21 11.48 -6.32
CA ILE A 82 1.26 10.39 -6.55
C ILE A 82 1.17 10.15 -8.04
N TYR A 83 1.46 8.93 -8.47
CA TYR A 83 1.36 8.52 -9.87
C TYR A 83 0.02 7.86 -10.14
N TYR A 84 -0.58 8.19 -11.28
CA TYR A 84 -1.87 7.70 -11.76
C TYR A 84 -1.71 7.15 -13.17
N PHE A 85 -2.10 5.90 -13.38
CA PHE A 85 -2.03 5.25 -14.69
C PHE A 85 -3.41 4.77 -15.15
N GLY A 86 -3.73 5.09 -16.40
CA GLY A 86 -4.88 4.56 -17.11
C GLY A 86 -6.21 5.02 -16.52
N GLY A 87 -7.16 4.08 -16.36
CA GLY A 87 -8.49 4.32 -15.82
C GLY A 87 -9.59 4.42 -16.89
N TRP A 88 -10.84 4.31 -16.43
CA TRP A 88 -12.05 4.45 -17.22
C TRP A 88 -12.58 5.89 -17.16
N CYS A 89 -13.06 6.40 -18.29
CA CYS A 89 -13.56 7.75 -18.40
C CYS A 89 -14.96 7.93 -17.77
N GLY A 90 -15.68 6.84 -17.50
CA GLY A 90 -17.06 6.88 -16.97
C GLY A 90 -18.17 6.80 -18.02
N HIS A 91 -17.81 6.50 -19.27
CA HIS A 91 -18.76 6.21 -20.35
C HIS A 91 -18.20 5.15 -21.31
N ASP A 92 -19.09 4.33 -21.87
CA ASP A 92 -18.80 3.32 -22.90
C ASP A 92 -17.52 2.50 -22.60
N HIS A 93 -16.76 2.14 -23.64
CA HIS A 93 -15.45 1.48 -23.54
C HIS A 93 -14.29 2.49 -23.62
N CYS A 94 -14.45 3.68 -23.04
CA CYS A 94 -13.45 4.74 -23.07
C CYS A 94 -12.44 4.58 -21.92
N TYR A 95 -11.34 3.88 -22.19
CA TYR A 95 -10.23 3.70 -21.26
C TYR A 95 -9.02 4.54 -21.66
N HIS A 96 -8.13 4.78 -20.72
CA HIS A 96 -6.89 5.53 -20.92
C HIS A 96 -5.65 4.67 -20.60
N ASN A 97 -4.50 5.11 -21.08
CA ASN A 97 -3.17 4.50 -20.88
C ASN A 97 -2.09 5.54 -20.52
N MET A 98 -2.51 6.76 -20.16
CA MET A 98 -1.56 7.83 -19.82
C MET A 98 -1.11 7.69 -18.36
N LEU A 99 0.19 7.90 -18.13
CA LEU A 99 0.77 8.07 -16.81
C LEU A 99 0.84 9.55 -16.49
N ASN A 100 0.30 9.93 -15.33
CA ASN A 100 0.34 11.31 -14.85
C ASN A 100 0.79 11.31 -13.40
N VAL A 101 1.42 12.39 -12.99
CA VAL A 101 1.88 12.60 -11.62
C VAL A 101 1.21 13.84 -11.05
N LEU A 102 0.74 13.71 -9.81
CA LEU A 102 0.33 14.83 -8.97
C LEU A 102 1.45 15.11 -7.97
N ASN A 103 2.04 16.29 -8.05
CA ASN A 103 2.90 16.77 -6.98
C ASN A 103 2.04 17.32 -5.84
N THR A 104 2.11 16.68 -4.66
CA THR A 104 1.25 17.00 -3.51
C THR A 104 1.62 18.29 -2.78
N ILE A 105 2.85 18.78 -2.94
CA ILE A 105 3.29 20.04 -2.35
C ILE A 105 2.75 21.21 -3.17
N LYS A 106 2.87 21.12 -4.50
CA LYS A 106 2.45 22.16 -5.43
C LYS A 106 0.97 22.06 -5.81
N MET A 107 0.34 20.91 -5.57
CA MET A 107 -0.99 20.55 -6.09
C MET A 107 -1.06 20.71 -7.61
N GLU A 108 -0.11 20.11 -8.31
CA GLU A 108 0.09 20.33 -9.74
C GLU A 108 0.26 19.01 -10.49
N TRP A 109 -0.47 18.89 -11.60
CA TRP A 109 -0.46 17.74 -12.49
C TRP A 109 0.57 17.90 -13.60
N THR A 110 1.36 16.86 -13.80
CA THR A 110 2.25 16.73 -14.95
C THR A 110 1.96 15.41 -15.65
N SER A 111 1.93 15.42 -16.98
CA SER A 111 1.90 14.17 -17.75
C SER A 111 3.31 13.61 -17.85
N CYS A 112 3.51 12.37 -17.39
CA CYS A 112 4.82 11.73 -17.32
C CYS A 112 5.25 11.13 -18.66
N SER A 113 4.30 10.88 -19.55
CA SER A 113 4.60 10.27 -20.84
C SER A 113 3.75 10.88 -21.94
N ASN A 114 4.35 11.04 -23.11
CA ASN A 114 3.61 10.96 -24.36
C ASN A 114 3.25 9.48 -24.53
N ALA A 115 2.23 9.00 -23.81
CA ALA A 115 1.86 7.59 -23.78
C ALA A 115 1.96 7.01 -25.19
N GLU A 116 2.90 6.08 -25.38
CA GLU A 116 3.09 5.48 -26.68
C GLU A 116 1.74 4.90 -27.11
N GLN A 117 1.30 5.19 -28.33
CA GLN A 117 0.04 4.67 -28.88
C GLN A 117 -0.02 3.12 -28.89
N SER A 118 1.08 2.47 -28.52
CA SER A 118 1.29 1.03 -28.38
C SER A 118 0.72 0.43 -27.07
N LEU A 119 0.63 1.18 -25.96
CA LEU A 119 0.20 0.60 -24.67
C LEU A 119 -1.32 0.38 -24.61
N MET A 120 -1.75 -0.74 -24.02
CA MET A 120 -3.18 -1.02 -23.85
C MET A 120 -3.87 0.00 -22.94
N LYS A 121 -4.97 0.58 -23.41
CA LYS A 121 -5.88 1.42 -22.62
C LYS A 121 -6.65 0.56 -21.63
N LYS A 122 -6.45 0.77 -20.33
CA LYS A 122 -6.99 -0.12 -19.28
C LYS A 122 -7.23 0.59 -17.96
N GLY A 123 -8.15 0.02 -17.17
CA GLY A 123 -8.36 0.31 -15.76
C GLY A 123 -8.44 -0.99 -14.96
N TYR A 124 -8.77 -0.89 -13.67
CA TYR A 124 -8.90 -2.04 -12.76
C TYR A 124 -7.62 -2.89 -12.67
N GLY A 125 -6.46 -2.30 -12.96
CA GLY A 125 -5.16 -2.93 -12.79
C GLY A 125 -4.52 -2.57 -11.45
N GLY A 126 -3.25 -2.91 -11.32
CA GLY A 126 -2.43 -2.60 -10.17
C GLY A 126 -1.22 -1.73 -10.53
N MET A 127 -0.76 -0.91 -9.58
CA MET A 127 0.53 -0.20 -9.69
C MET A 127 1.24 -0.12 -8.34
N ILE A 128 2.55 -0.41 -8.34
CA ILE A 128 3.43 -0.21 -7.17
C ILE A 128 4.72 0.49 -7.59
N SER A 129 5.37 1.19 -6.66
CA SER A 129 6.72 1.74 -6.84
C SER A 129 7.78 0.80 -6.28
N VAL A 130 8.87 0.60 -7.02
CA VAL A 130 10.04 -0.20 -6.64
C VAL A 130 11.31 0.59 -6.91
N GLU A 131 12.41 0.24 -6.26
CA GLU A 131 13.68 0.97 -6.39
C GLU A 131 14.84 0.00 -6.50
N PHE A 132 15.65 0.17 -7.54
CA PHE A 132 16.88 -0.60 -7.72
C PHE A 132 17.98 0.31 -8.26
N ASP A 133 19.20 0.11 -7.76
CA ASP A 133 20.39 0.87 -8.13
C ASP A 133 20.20 2.40 -8.03
N GLY A 134 19.43 2.84 -7.03
CA GLY A 134 19.12 4.27 -6.79
C GLY A 134 18.18 4.90 -7.81
N ALA A 135 17.58 4.12 -8.70
CA ALA A 135 16.56 4.56 -9.65
C ALA A 135 15.18 4.00 -9.29
N GLU A 136 14.17 4.85 -9.40
CA GLU A 136 12.79 4.48 -9.12
C GLU A 136 12.05 3.98 -10.36
N TYR A 137 11.28 2.91 -10.17
CA TYR A 137 10.44 2.33 -11.21
C TYR A 137 9.01 2.13 -10.73
N LEU A 138 8.06 2.35 -11.64
CA LEU A 138 6.66 2.01 -11.43
C LEU A 138 6.34 0.70 -12.16
N VAL A 139 5.77 -0.25 -11.43
CA VAL A 139 5.38 -1.55 -11.95
C VAL A 139 3.88 -1.54 -12.12
N ILE A 140 3.39 -1.64 -13.36
CA ILE A 140 1.96 -1.63 -13.69
C ILE A 140 1.58 -3.00 -14.22
N ILE A 141 0.56 -3.63 -13.63
CA ILE A 141 0.18 -5.01 -13.95
C ILE A 141 -1.31 -5.10 -14.25
N GLY A 142 -1.65 -5.91 -15.26
CA GLY A 142 -2.97 -6.42 -15.55
C GLY A 142 -4.02 -5.36 -15.86
N GLY A 143 -5.28 -5.70 -15.57
CA GLY A 143 -6.45 -4.85 -15.77
C GLY A 143 -7.31 -5.27 -16.96
N LYS A 144 -8.33 -4.43 -17.24
CA LYS A 144 -9.23 -4.59 -18.38
C LYS A 144 -9.44 -3.26 -19.10
N GLY A 145 -9.68 -3.33 -20.41
CA GLY A 145 -10.01 -2.13 -21.17
C GLY A 145 -10.24 -2.38 -22.65
N SER A 146 -9.89 -1.39 -23.48
CA SER A 146 -10.12 -1.44 -24.93
C SER A 146 -9.20 -2.46 -25.60
N THR A 147 -9.61 -3.00 -26.75
CA THR A 147 -8.75 -3.87 -27.57
C THR A 147 -7.40 -3.18 -27.85
N PRO A 148 -6.27 -3.84 -27.53
CA PRO A 148 -4.97 -3.24 -27.73
C PRO A 148 -4.65 -3.13 -29.23
N THR A 149 -3.90 -2.08 -29.58
CA THR A 149 -3.36 -1.86 -30.93
C THR A 149 -2.11 -2.69 -31.18
N VAL A 150 -1.37 -3.03 -30.12
CA VAL A 150 -0.14 -3.83 -30.14
C VAL A 150 -0.27 -4.95 -29.12
N TYR A 151 0.06 -6.17 -29.54
CA TYR A 151 0.05 -7.35 -28.68
C TYR A 151 1.50 -7.74 -28.36
N HIS A 152 1.82 -7.84 -27.08
CA HIS A 152 3.11 -8.39 -26.65
C HIS A 152 2.98 -9.90 -26.45
N PRO A 153 3.82 -10.73 -27.11
CA PRO A 153 3.64 -12.18 -27.14
C PRO A 153 3.82 -12.86 -25.78
N GLN A 154 4.49 -12.22 -24.82
CA GLN A 154 4.63 -12.72 -23.46
C GLN A 154 3.40 -12.50 -22.56
N PHE A 155 2.42 -11.72 -23.03
CA PHE A 155 1.19 -11.44 -22.30
C PHE A 155 -0.02 -12.07 -22.98
N GLN A 156 -1.06 -12.29 -22.19
CA GLN A 156 -2.33 -12.84 -22.62
C GLN A 156 -3.39 -11.73 -22.62
N TYR A 157 -4.32 -11.83 -23.57
CA TYR A 157 -5.34 -10.83 -23.85
C TYR A 157 -6.66 -11.54 -24.13
N ASP A 158 -7.46 -11.71 -23.08
CA ASP A 158 -8.72 -12.46 -23.13
C ASP A 158 -9.87 -11.51 -23.50
N GLN A 159 -10.50 -11.76 -24.63
CA GLN A 159 -11.69 -11.02 -25.05
C GLN A 159 -12.92 -11.56 -24.33
N ILE A 160 -13.72 -10.66 -23.73
CA ILE A 160 -14.98 -11.02 -23.06
C ILE A 160 -16.21 -10.45 -23.79
N LYS A 161 -17.42 -10.92 -23.43
CA LYS A 161 -18.71 -10.65 -24.14
C LYS A 161 -18.94 -9.18 -24.54
N ASP A 162 -18.40 -8.23 -23.79
CA ASP A 162 -18.65 -6.79 -23.99
C ASP A 162 -17.65 -6.10 -24.94
N GLY A 163 -16.76 -6.86 -25.61
CA GLY A 163 -15.75 -6.31 -26.52
C GLY A 163 -14.55 -5.65 -25.81
N VAL A 164 -14.54 -5.68 -24.48
CA VAL A 164 -13.36 -5.34 -23.68
C VAL A 164 -12.39 -6.53 -23.59
N VAL A 165 -11.13 -6.23 -23.35
CA VAL A 165 -10.05 -7.19 -23.21
C VAL A 165 -9.55 -7.16 -21.78
N ARG A 166 -9.35 -8.34 -21.19
CA ARG A 166 -8.65 -8.53 -19.91
C ARG A 166 -7.23 -8.99 -20.20
N THR A 167 -6.26 -8.52 -19.42
CA THR A 167 -4.85 -8.83 -19.69
C THR A 167 -4.06 -9.08 -18.42
N ASN A 168 -2.92 -9.75 -18.55
CA ASN A 168 -1.85 -9.80 -17.56
C ASN A 168 -0.64 -8.95 -17.99
N GLU A 169 -0.82 -8.00 -18.91
CA GLU A 169 0.22 -7.08 -19.39
C GLU A 169 0.93 -6.37 -18.23
N GLN A 170 2.25 -6.39 -18.28
CA GLN A 170 3.13 -5.83 -17.25
C GLN A 170 4.03 -4.78 -17.88
N LEU A 171 4.18 -3.64 -17.21
CA LEU A 171 4.96 -2.51 -17.68
C LEU A 171 5.87 -2.05 -16.55
N LEU A 172 7.11 -1.70 -16.90
CA LEU A 172 8.01 -0.95 -16.03
C LEU A 172 8.11 0.47 -16.58
N TYR A 173 7.99 1.47 -15.72
CA TYR A 173 8.24 2.85 -16.06
C TYR A 173 9.41 3.35 -15.21
N ASN A 174 10.50 3.76 -15.84
CA ASN A 174 11.63 4.38 -15.16
C ASN A 174 11.31 5.85 -14.91
N VAL A 175 11.25 6.26 -13.65
CA VAL A 175 10.92 7.63 -13.25
C VAL A 175 11.99 8.62 -13.68
N SER A 176 13.26 8.24 -13.64
CA SER A 176 14.39 9.12 -13.96
C SER A 176 14.56 9.35 -15.47
N THR A 177 14.32 8.33 -16.29
CA THR A 177 14.45 8.44 -17.76
C THR A 177 13.13 8.73 -18.47
N GLU A 178 12.02 8.71 -17.73
CA GLU A 178 10.66 8.92 -18.22
C GLU A 178 10.24 7.97 -19.35
N GLN A 179 10.69 6.72 -19.27
CA GLN A 179 10.48 5.71 -20.32
C GLN A 179 9.79 4.46 -19.81
N PHE A 180 8.88 3.94 -20.65
CA PHE A 180 8.31 2.62 -20.48
C PHE A 180 9.22 1.55 -21.06
N THR A 181 9.31 0.42 -20.36
CA THR A 181 9.90 -0.81 -20.85
C THR A 181 8.94 -1.97 -20.60
N VAL A 182 8.94 -2.92 -21.53
CA VAL A 182 8.18 -4.16 -21.40
C VAL A 182 9.12 -5.21 -20.82
N PRO A 183 8.92 -5.66 -19.56
CA PRO A 183 9.81 -6.60 -18.90
C PRO A 183 9.57 -8.03 -19.38
N SER A 184 10.64 -8.82 -19.37
CA SER A 184 10.57 -10.28 -19.49
C SER A 184 9.88 -10.88 -18.27
N ILE A 185 9.14 -11.97 -18.47
CA ILE A 185 8.39 -12.65 -17.42
C ILE A 185 9.00 -14.01 -17.12
N SER A 186 9.18 -14.33 -15.84
CA SER A 186 9.61 -15.65 -15.38
C SER A 186 8.70 -16.20 -14.29
N GLY A 187 8.74 -17.52 -14.10
CA GLY A 187 7.96 -18.20 -13.07
C GLY A 187 6.47 -18.35 -13.40
N GLN A 188 5.65 -18.48 -12.36
CA GLN A 188 4.21 -18.77 -12.48
C GLN A 188 3.40 -17.48 -12.51
N CYS A 189 3.46 -16.78 -13.65
CA CYS A 189 2.78 -15.52 -13.86
C CYS A 189 1.26 -15.62 -13.62
N CYS A 190 0.67 -14.52 -13.15
CA CYS A 190 -0.77 -14.39 -13.04
C CYS A 190 -1.45 -14.54 -14.42
N LEU A 191 -2.68 -15.08 -14.39
CA LEU A 191 -3.58 -15.09 -15.54
C LEU A 191 -4.02 -13.66 -15.88
N PRO A 192 -4.60 -13.41 -17.06
CA PRO A 192 -5.33 -12.18 -17.34
C PRO A 192 -6.33 -11.90 -16.22
N THR A 193 -6.07 -10.85 -15.46
CA THR A 193 -6.83 -10.54 -14.25
C THR A 193 -7.10 -9.05 -14.17
N ASP A 194 -8.31 -8.69 -13.75
CA ASP A 194 -8.65 -7.32 -13.36
C ASP A 194 -9.27 -7.30 -11.97
N SER A 195 -9.38 -6.12 -11.36
CA SER A 195 -10.11 -5.92 -10.11
C SER A 195 -9.56 -6.70 -8.92
N PHE A 196 -8.27 -7.00 -8.98
CA PHE A 196 -7.46 -7.60 -7.93
C PHE A 196 -6.85 -6.52 -7.03
N ILE A 197 -6.23 -6.95 -5.92
CA ILE A 197 -5.36 -6.06 -5.15
C ILE A 197 -3.89 -6.31 -5.47
N ILE A 198 -3.08 -5.25 -5.36
CA ILE A 198 -1.63 -5.31 -5.43
C ILE A 198 -1.05 -4.43 -4.33
N GLU A 199 -0.02 -4.91 -3.64
CA GLU A 199 0.67 -4.13 -2.60
C GLU A 199 2.17 -4.34 -2.66
N LYS A 200 2.94 -3.31 -2.30
CA LYS A 200 4.40 -3.38 -2.15
C LYS A 200 4.74 -4.02 -0.81
N ILE A 201 5.65 -4.99 -0.81
CA ILE A 201 6.17 -5.61 0.41
C ILE A 201 7.39 -4.82 0.87
N THR A 202 7.22 -3.95 1.87
CA THR A 202 8.19 -2.90 2.21
C THR A 202 9.47 -3.38 2.90
N THR A 203 9.47 -4.55 3.55
CA THR A 203 10.63 -5.03 4.34
C THR A 203 11.61 -5.89 3.54
N THR A 204 11.25 -6.33 2.33
CA THR A 204 12.06 -7.27 1.54
C THR A 204 12.16 -6.86 0.08
N GLY A 205 12.89 -5.76 -0.18
CA GLY A 205 13.31 -5.37 -1.54
C GLY A 205 12.17 -5.10 -2.53
N ASN A 206 12.45 -5.28 -3.81
CA ASN A 206 11.54 -5.01 -4.94
C ASN A 206 10.51 -6.11 -5.14
N ARG A 207 9.72 -6.39 -4.11
CA ARG A 207 8.68 -7.42 -4.13
C ARG A 207 7.29 -6.81 -3.98
N GLY A 208 6.31 -7.45 -4.62
CA GLY A 208 4.90 -7.14 -4.46
C GLY A 208 4.06 -8.40 -4.28
N VAL A 209 2.88 -8.23 -3.68
CA VAL A 209 1.87 -9.29 -3.55
C VAL A 209 0.64 -8.91 -4.36
N MET A 210 0.01 -9.90 -4.97
CA MET A 210 -1.26 -9.77 -5.69
C MET A 210 -2.24 -10.82 -5.19
N PHE A 211 -3.50 -10.42 -4.95
CA PHE A 211 -4.53 -11.34 -4.44
C PHE A 211 -5.90 -11.10 -5.07
N GLY A 212 -6.55 -12.21 -5.42
CA GLY A 212 -7.92 -12.23 -5.92
C GLY A 212 -8.08 -11.58 -7.29
N GLY A 213 -9.26 -11.01 -7.55
CA GLY A 213 -9.62 -10.41 -8.82
C GLY A 213 -10.51 -11.30 -9.67
N ILE A 214 -10.73 -10.89 -10.92
CA ILE A 214 -11.60 -11.55 -11.89
C ILE A 214 -10.74 -12.09 -13.03
N VAL A 215 -10.94 -13.36 -13.36
CA VAL A 215 -10.30 -14.07 -14.49
C VAL A 215 -11.35 -14.58 -15.47
N ALA A 216 -10.94 -14.85 -16.71
CA ALA A 216 -11.81 -15.49 -17.70
C ALA A 216 -11.94 -17.00 -17.45
N VAL A 217 -13.10 -17.59 -17.78
CA VAL A 217 -13.34 -19.04 -17.72
C VAL A 217 -14.09 -19.47 -18.97
N ASN A 218 -13.52 -20.44 -19.71
CA ASN A 218 -14.12 -21.15 -20.86
C ASN A 218 -15.05 -20.30 -21.75
N GLY A 219 -14.47 -19.69 -22.79
CA GLY A 219 -15.20 -18.80 -23.68
C GLY A 219 -15.28 -17.40 -23.08
N ASP A 220 -16.48 -16.92 -22.79
CA ASP A 220 -16.75 -15.52 -22.46
C ASP A 220 -17.21 -15.30 -21.00
N GLY A 221 -17.15 -16.36 -20.18
CA GLY A 221 -17.49 -16.34 -18.76
C GLY A 221 -16.37 -15.75 -17.91
N THR A 222 -16.71 -15.29 -16.71
CA THR A 222 -15.75 -14.75 -15.74
C THR A 222 -15.99 -15.30 -14.34
N THR A 223 -14.93 -15.53 -13.57
CA THR A 223 -15.03 -15.89 -12.15
C THR A 223 -14.06 -15.08 -11.30
N SER A 224 -14.39 -14.93 -10.01
CA SER A 224 -13.44 -14.40 -9.04
C SER A 224 -12.42 -15.48 -8.68
N THR A 225 -11.17 -15.09 -8.44
CA THR A 225 -10.11 -15.98 -7.93
C THR A 225 -9.78 -15.67 -6.46
N ASN A 226 -9.12 -16.61 -5.79
CA ASN A 226 -8.49 -16.45 -4.47
C ASN A 226 -6.97 -16.73 -4.52
N SER A 227 -6.38 -16.79 -5.72
CA SER A 227 -4.95 -17.01 -5.87
C SER A 227 -4.16 -15.86 -5.24
N VAL A 228 -3.11 -16.23 -4.51
CA VAL A 228 -2.12 -15.30 -3.94
C VAL A 228 -0.84 -15.45 -4.75
N TYR A 229 -0.37 -14.35 -5.31
CA TYR A 229 0.88 -14.30 -6.04
C TYR A 229 1.86 -13.39 -5.33
N ILE A 230 3.13 -13.76 -5.33
CA ILE A 230 4.23 -12.86 -5.02
C ILE A 230 5.06 -12.68 -6.27
N PHE A 231 5.60 -11.49 -6.45
CA PHE A 231 6.54 -11.23 -7.52
C PHE A 231 7.72 -10.43 -7.02
N SER A 232 8.87 -10.63 -7.67
CA SER A 232 10.07 -9.82 -7.49
C SER A 232 10.42 -9.15 -8.82
N VAL A 233 10.90 -7.92 -8.73
CA VAL A 233 11.18 -7.06 -9.87
C VAL A 233 12.66 -6.74 -9.93
N THR A 234 13.23 -6.88 -11.12
CA THR A 234 14.56 -6.39 -11.49
C THR A 234 14.43 -5.39 -12.65
N HIS A 235 15.55 -4.85 -13.13
CA HIS A 235 15.61 -3.90 -14.24
C HIS A 235 14.82 -4.31 -15.50
N SER A 236 14.70 -5.61 -15.77
CA SER A 236 14.09 -6.12 -16.99
C SER A 236 13.27 -7.38 -16.81
N ILE A 237 13.17 -7.93 -15.60
CA ILE A 237 12.49 -9.19 -15.34
C ILE A 237 11.52 -9.04 -14.17
N ILE A 238 10.30 -9.52 -14.35
CA ILE A 238 9.36 -9.74 -13.24
C ILE A 238 9.21 -11.24 -13.05
N ASN A 239 9.69 -11.73 -11.91
CA ASN A 239 9.62 -13.13 -11.53
C ASN A 239 8.42 -13.39 -10.63
N TRP A 240 7.56 -14.32 -11.03
CA TRP A 240 6.31 -14.63 -10.35
C TRP A 240 6.35 -15.99 -9.65
N GLU A 241 5.71 -16.05 -8.49
CA GLU A 241 5.49 -17.26 -7.72
C GLU A 241 4.04 -17.27 -7.21
N ILE A 242 3.34 -18.39 -7.40
CA ILE A 242 2.03 -18.60 -6.80
C ILE A 242 2.22 -19.20 -5.41
N LEU A 243 1.72 -18.50 -4.39
CA LEU A 243 1.84 -18.98 -3.03
C LEU A 243 0.77 -20.02 -2.74
N LYS A 244 1.19 -21.10 -2.10
CA LYS A 244 0.29 -22.13 -1.57
C LYS A 244 -0.03 -21.82 -0.10
N PRO A 245 -1.23 -22.18 0.38
CA PRO A 245 -1.51 -22.10 1.80
C PRO A 245 -0.60 -23.08 2.56
N GLY A 246 -0.04 -22.62 3.68
CA GLY A 246 0.73 -23.44 4.61
C GLY A 246 -0.13 -24.43 5.40
N ALA A 247 0.48 -25.18 6.32
CA ALA A 247 -0.24 -26.10 7.21
C ALA A 247 -1.28 -25.34 8.03
N ILE A 248 -2.56 -25.69 7.85
CA ILE A 248 -3.70 -25.00 8.47
C ILE A 248 -3.72 -25.31 9.97
N PRO A 249 -3.55 -24.33 10.88
CA PRO A 249 -3.72 -24.57 12.30
C PRO A 249 -5.21 -24.66 12.63
N ASN A 250 -5.71 -25.88 12.83
CA ASN A 250 -6.92 -26.30 13.55
C ASN A 250 -8.29 -25.61 13.36
N GLU A 251 -8.49 -24.65 12.46
CA GLU A 251 -9.82 -24.21 11.99
C GLU A 251 -9.75 -23.84 10.51
N GLY A 252 -10.32 -24.70 9.66
CA GLY A 252 -10.16 -24.68 8.19
C GLY A 252 -10.67 -23.43 7.47
N LEU A 253 -9.86 -22.37 7.40
CA LEU A 253 -10.20 -21.17 6.63
C LEU A 253 -9.43 -21.09 5.32
N TRP A 254 -10.08 -21.44 4.22
CA TRP A 254 -9.62 -21.11 2.87
C TRP A 254 -10.03 -19.67 2.55
N SER A 255 -9.13 -18.89 1.98
CA SER A 255 -9.46 -17.55 1.49
C SER A 255 -10.55 -17.66 0.42
N MET A 256 -11.66 -16.94 0.62
CA MET A 256 -12.76 -16.97 -0.34
C MET A 256 -12.42 -16.14 -1.59
N GLU A 257 -12.72 -16.68 -2.77
CA GLU A 257 -12.66 -15.98 -4.06
C GLU A 257 -13.35 -14.62 -3.97
N ARG A 258 -12.68 -13.56 -4.42
CA ARG A 258 -13.23 -12.21 -4.36
C ARG A 258 -12.57 -11.24 -5.33
N CYS A 259 -13.29 -10.18 -5.66
CA CYS A 259 -12.81 -9.03 -6.41
C CYS A 259 -13.34 -7.72 -5.80
N TYR A 260 -12.81 -6.57 -6.24
CA TYR A 260 -13.25 -5.25 -5.78
C TYR A 260 -13.07 -5.02 -4.27
N HIS A 261 -12.23 -5.84 -3.63
CA HIS A 261 -11.75 -5.70 -2.26
C HIS A 261 -10.64 -4.67 -2.18
N ALA A 262 -10.32 -4.26 -0.95
CA ALA A 262 -9.21 -3.38 -0.67
C ALA A 262 -8.19 -4.07 0.24
N SER A 263 -6.94 -3.63 0.15
CA SER A 263 -5.83 -4.18 0.94
C SER A 263 -4.94 -3.09 1.49
N ALA A 264 -4.10 -3.49 2.44
CA ALA A 264 -2.91 -2.76 2.84
C ALA A 264 -1.90 -3.74 3.42
N ILE A 265 -0.61 -3.41 3.29
CA ILE A 265 0.46 -4.10 4.01
C ILE A 265 0.66 -3.41 5.35
N ILE A 266 0.70 -4.20 6.43
CA ILE A 266 1.06 -3.74 7.77
C ILE A 266 2.35 -4.44 8.21
N ASN A 267 3.19 -3.70 8.93
CA ASN A 267 4.43 -4.22 9.49
C ASN A 267 4.55 -3.73 10.94
N GLY A 268 5.04 -4.60 11.83
CA GLY A 268 5.58 -4.23 13.13
C GLY A 268 7.10 -4.43 13.17
N ASP A 269 7.77 -3.83 14.15
CA ASP A 269 9.23 -3.71 14.26
C ASP A 269 10.04 -5.01 14.04
N SER A 270 9.47 -6.17 14.41
CA SER A 270 10.12 -7.48 14.34
C SER A 270 9.27 -8.54 13.63
N THR A 271 8.30 -8.11 12.83
CA THR A 271 7.31 -9.02 12.24
C THR A 271 7.45 -9.10 10.72
N SER A 272 7.17 -10.28 10.17
CA SER A 272 6.99 -10.44 8.73
C SER A 272 5.82 -9.55 8.26
N PRO A 273 5.88 -8.94 7.07
CA PRO A 273 4.77 -8.18 6.51
C PRO A 273 3.49 -8.99 6.48
N THR A 274 2.41 -8.40 6.98
CA THR A 274 1.08 -8.99 6.94
C THR A 274 0.24 -8.25 5.91
N LEU A 275 -0.39 -8.99 5.00
CA LEU A 275 -1.37 -8.42 4.07
C LEU A 275 -2.75 -8.46 4.72
N VAL A 276 -3.36 -7.29 4.88
CA VAL A 276 -4.76 -7.14 5.31
C VAL A 276 -5.64 -7.05 4.07
N VAL A 277 -6.75 -7.79 4.04
CA VAL A 277 -7.75 -7.72 2.97
C VAL A 277 -9.14 -7.54 3.56
N ILE A 278 -9.88 -6.53 3.10
CA ILE A 278 -11.21 -6.20 3.59
C ILE A 278 -12.22 -6.16 2.43
N GLY A 279 -13.36 -6.81 2.67
CA GLY A 279 -14.53 -6.67 1.82
C GLY A 279 -14.40 -7.33 0.44
N GLY A 280 -15.02 -6.69 -0.54
CA GLY A 280 -15.11 -7.14 -1.93
C GLY A 280 -16.41 -7.88 -2.22
N THR A 281 -16.46 -8.51 -3.40
CA THR A 281 -17.61 -9.31 -3.83
C THR A 281 -17.20 -10.66 -4.40
N LYS A 282 -18.12 -11.62 -4.29
CA LYS A 282 -18.08 -12.91 -4.97
C LYS A 282 -19.41 -13.11 -5.68
N ARG A 283 -19.41 -13.26 -7.00
CA ARG A 283 -20.64 -13.43 -7.80
C ARG A 283 -21.71 -12.37 -7.47
N ASN A 284 -21.30 -11.10 -7.37
CA ASN A 284 -22.13 -9.94 -7.01
C ASN A 284 -22.68 -9.92 -5.57
N GLN A 285 -22.26 -10.85 -4.70
CA GLN A 285 -22.58 -10.83 -3.28
C GLN A 285 -21.43 -10.24 -2.48
N LEU A 286 -21.73 -9.45 -1.45
CA LEU A 286 -20.71 -8.90 -0.56
C LEU A 286 -19.94 -10.01 0.17
N VAL A 287 -18.65 -9.80 0.33
CA VAL A 287 -17.80 -10.66 1.17
C VAL A 287 -17.48 -9.91 2.47
N ASN A 288 -18.22 -10.21 3.53
CA ASN A 288 -18.16 -9.48 4.81
C ASN A 288 -17.02 -9.97 5.71
N GLU A 289 -15.78 -9.94 5.21
CA GLU A 289 -14.62 -10.49 5.94
C GLU A 289 -13.44 -9.53 5.97
N CYS A 290 -12.65 -9.64 7.05
CA CYS A 290 -11.30 -9.10 7.17
C CYS A 290 -10.33 -10.27 7.32
N LEU A 291 -9.44 -10.43 6.35
CA LEU A 291 -8.44 -11.50 6.34
C LEU A 291 -7.05 -10.91 6.58
N LEU A 292 -6.25 -11.58 7.39
CA LEU A 292 -4.82 -11.34 7.54
C LEU A 292 -4.06 -12.50 6.92
N PHE A 293 -3.17 -12.19 5.98
CA PHE A 293 -2.24 -13.14 5.39
C PHE A 293 -0.86 -12.87 5.98
N ASP A 294 -0.33 -13.84 6.72
CA ASP A 294 1.03 -13.80 7.27
C ASP A 294 1.96 -14.72 6.47
N SER A 295 3.25 -14.59 6.73
CA SER A 295 4.31 -15.39 6.11
C SER A 295 4.38 -15.27 4.58
N ILE A 296 3.78 -14.23 3.99
CA ILE A 296 3.70 -14.04 2.53
C ILE A 296 5.07 -13.97 1.83
N THR A 297 6.16 -13.80 2.59
CA THR A 297 7.53 -13.76 2.05
C THR A 297 8.22 -15.12 1.96
N THR A 298 7.67 -16.19 2.56
CA THR A 298 8.34 -17.49 2.76
C THR A 298 7.82 -18.63 1.86
N GLY A 299 7.29 -18.31 0.67
CA GLY A 299 6.82 -19.31 -0.34
C GLY A 299 5.49 -20.00 0.00
N GLN A 300 5.01 -19.85 1.24
CA GLN A 300 3.68 -20.25 1.69
C GLN A 300 3.07 -19.12 2.50
N TYR A 301 1.75 -19.06 2.60
CA TYR A 301 1.06 -18.10 3.47
C TYR A 301 0.17 -18.80 4.49
N SER A 302 -0.01 -18.19 5.66
CA SER A 302 -1.10 -18.52 6.57
C SER A 302 -2.17 -17.44 6.48
N CYS A 303 -3.44 -17.80 6.67
CA CYS A 303 -4.56 -16.86 6.58
C CYS A 303 -5.43 -17.01 7.83
N ARG A 304 -5.70 -15.89 8.51
CA ARG A 304 -6.65 -15.84 9.63
C ARG A 304 -7.71 -14.77 9.39
N LYS A 305 -8.88 -14.96 9.99
CA LYS A 305 -9.98 -14.00 9.93
C LYS A 305 -10.04 -13.17 11.21
N ILE A 306 -10.15 -11.87 11.04
CA ILE A 306 -10.44 -10.94 12.13
C ILE A 306 -11.91 -10.54 12.09
N ARG A 307 -12.55 -10.51 13.25
CA ARG A 307 -13.93 -10.02 13.38
C ARG A 307 -13.95 -8.50 13.32
N LEU A 308 -14.64 -7.95 12.34
CA LEU A 308 -14.95 -6.54 12.21
C LEU A 308 -16.46 -6.36 11.99
N PRO A 309 -17.04 -5.21 12.37
CA PRO A 309 -18.44 -4.90 12.10
C PRO A 309 -18.77 -4.97 10.60
N GLU A 310 -19.98 -5.40 10.25
CA GLU A 310 -20.44 -5.44 8.85
C GLU A 310 -20.46 -4.04 8.21
N SER A 311 -20.64 -2.98 9.01
CA SER A 311 -20.52 -1.60 8.53
C SER A 311 -19.17 -1.31 7.90
N VAL A 312 -18.10 -2.01 8.33
CA VAL A 312 -16.74 -1.95 7.80
C VAL A 312 -16.57 -2.90 6.62
N THR A 313 -16.85 -4.19 6.80
CA THR A 313 -16.49 -5.24 5.83
C THR A 313 -17.47 -5.38 4.67
N GLY A 314 -18.74 -5.02 4.87
CA GLY A 314 -19.80 -5.12 3.86
C GLY A 314 -19.75 -3.99 2.85
N ARG A 315 -18.65 -3.97 2.07
CA ARG A 315 -18.41 -3.00 1.01
C ARG A 315 -17.44 -3.49 -0.05
N TYR A 316 -17.51 -2.87 -1.23
CA TYR A 316 -16.62 -3.11 -2.35
C TYR A 316 -16.29 -1.78 -3.06
N TYR A 317 -15.26 -1.76 -3.91
CA TYR A 317 -14.77 -0.55 -4.58
C TYR A 317 -14.36 0.60 -3.64
N HIS A 318 -14.03 0.27 -2.41
CA HIS A 318 -13.49 1.21 -1.42
C HIS A 318 -11.97 1.24 -1.52
N SER A 319 -11.35 2.28 -0.96
CA SER A 319 -9.91 2.30 -0.72
C SER A 319 -9.59 1.91 0.72
N LEU A 320 -8.47 1.24 0.92
CA LEU A 320 -7.88 0.92 2.22
C LEU A 320 -6.43 1.39 2.21
N THR A 321 -5.97 2.00 3.29
CA THR A 321 -4.56 2.37 3.44
C THR A 321 -4.13 2.22 4.89
N ALA A 322 -2.94 1.66 5.09
CA ALA A 322 -2.32 1.53 6.40
C ALA A 322 -1.52 2.79 6.74
N VAL A 323 -1.69 3.27 7.97
CA VAL A 323 -0.92 4.36 8.56
C VAL A 323 -0.24 3.82 9.81
N THR A 324 1.07 3.65 9.77
CA THR A 324 1.84 3.29 10.95
C THR A 324 1.80 4.45 11.96
N MET A 325 1.26 4.17 13.14
CA MET A 325 1.16 5.13 14.25
C MET A 325 2.28 4.90 15.26
N SER A 326 2.66 3.65 15.47
CA SER A 326 3.83 3.24 16.24
C SER A 326 4.29 1.84 15.78
N PRO A 327 5.46 1.36 16.21
CA PRO A 327 5.90 -0.03 16.08
C PRO A 327 4.86 -1.15 16.27
N HIS A 328 3.89 -0.89 17.15
CA HIS A 328 2.91 -1.87 17.58
C HIS A 328 1.49 -1.38 17.33
N CYS A 329 1.30 -0.31 16.54
CA CYS A 329 0.00 0.27 16.26
C CYS A 329 -0.07 0.76 14.81
N VAL A 330 -1.04 0.22 14.08
CA VAL A 330 -1.34 0.61 12.70
C VAL A 330 -2.80 1.00 12.61
N TRP A 331 -3.07 2.14 11.97
CA TRP A 331 -4.41 2.57 11.65
C TRP A 331 -4.72 2.23 10.20
N LEU A 332 -5.78 1.46 9.99
CA LEU A 332 -6.32 1.16 8.68
C LEU A 332 -7.42 2.16 8.35
N VAL A 333 -7.16 3.02 7.37
CA VAL A 333 -8.11 4.05 6.94
C VAL A 333 -8.88 3.52 5.72
N ILE A 334 -10.19 3.42 5.86
CA ILE A 334 -11.12 2.98 4.81
C ILE A 334 -11.90 4.19 4.31
N VAL A 335 -12.01 4.35 2.99
CA VAL A 335 -12.78 5.44 2.39
C VAL A 335 -13.74 4.94 1.31
N GLY A 336 -14.98 5.40 1.39
CA GLY A 336 -16.03 5.24 0.38
C GLY A 336 -16.40 3.79 0.08
N GLY A 337 -16.74 3.54 -1.18
CA GLY A 337 -17.20 2.26 -1.70
C GLY A 337 -18.71 2.13 -1.81
N CYS A 338 -19.15 0.93 -2.16
CA CYS A 338 -20.53 0.57 -2.44
C CYS A 338 -20.99 -0.55 -1.50
N LYS A 339 -22.29 -0.60 -1.22
CA LYS A 339 -22.88 -1.58 -0.30
C LYS A 339 -23.78 -2.61 -0.98
N GLU A 340 -24.37 -2.29 -2.12
CA GLU A 340 -25.32 -3.18 -2.80
C GLU A 340 -25.05 -3.12 -4.32
N PHE A 341 -25.39 -4.21 -5.00
CA PHE A 341 -25.34 -4.34 -6.45
C PHE A 341 -26.63 -5.02 -6.93
N GLU A 342 -27.37 -4.35 -7.81
CA GLU A 342 -28.64 -4.85 -8.36
C GLU A 342 -28.65 -4.74 -9.87
N TRP A 343 -29.43 -5.58 -10.55
CA TRP A 343 -29.77 -5.40 -11.96
C TRP A 343 -31.16 -4.79 -12.06
N LYS A 344 -31.27 -3.55 -12.53
CA LYS A 344 -32.56 -2.88 -12.72
C LYS A 344 -33.01 -2.97 -14.16
N ASP A 345 -34.27 -3.35 -14.36
CA ASP A 345 -34.93 -3.28 -15.65
C ASP A 345 -35.19 -1.81 -15.99
N VAL A 346 -34.60 -1.33 -17.09
CA VAL A 346 -34.76 0.05 -17.57
C VAL A 346 -35.77 0.14 -18.73
N GLY A 347 -36.54 -0.94 -18.96
CA GLY A 347 -37.51 -1.05 -20.04
C GLY A 347 -36.93 -1.71 -21.30
N GLY A 348 -37.81 -2.22 -22.16
CA GLY A 348 -37.42 -2.85 -23.43
C GLY A 348 -36.65 -4.16 -23.29
N GLY A 349 -36.73 -4.83 -22.13
CA GLY A 349 -35.98 -6.06 -21.83
C GLY A 349 -34.50 -5.82 -21.51
N LYS A 350 -34.06 -4.56 -21.42
CA LYS A 350 -32.69 -4.19 -21.06
C LYS A 350 -32.56 -4.06 -19.54
N LYS A 351 -31.62 -4.79 -18.96
CA LYS A 351 -31.21 -4.62 -17.56
C LYS A 351 -29.89 -3.89 -17.49
N GLU A 352 -29.78 -2.93 -16.59
CA GLU A 352 -28.54 -2.20 -16.34
C GLU A 352 -28.07 -2.42 -14.89
N PRO A 353 -26.74 -2.46 -14.67
CA PRO A 353 -26.20 -2.58 -13.32
C PRO A 353 -26.47 -1.30 -12.54
N TRP A 354 -27.05 -1.47 -11.35
CA TRP A 354 -27.35 -0.40 -10.42
C TRP A 354 -26.52 -0.59 -9.16
N ILE A 355 -25.62 0.36 -8.92
CA ILE A 355 -24.69 0.34 -7.80
C ILE A 355 -25.20 1.31 -6.73
N THR A 356 -25.31 0.83 -5.48
CA THR A 356 -25.67 1.69 -4.35
C THR A 356 -24.40 2.09 -3.59
N TYR A 357 -24.05 3.37 -3.67
CA TYR A 357 -22.93 3.93 -2.91
C TYR A 357 -23.21 3.92 -1.41
N ILE A 358 -22.14 3.89 -0.61
CA ILE A 358 -22.24 4.20 0.81
C ILE A 358 -22.49 5.70 0.95
N THR A 359 -23.64 6.06 1.52
CA THR A 359 -24.07 7.46 1.70
C THR A 359 -24.09 7.90 3.15
N ASP A 360 -24.04 6.96 4.09
CA ASP A 360 -23.95 7.22 5.52
C ASP A 360 -22.62 7.90 5.84
N THR A 361 -22.68 9.14 6.32
CA THR A 361 -21.51 9.94 6.68
C THR A 361 -20.61 9.23 7.69
N ASN A 362 -21.18 8.40 8.57
CA ASN A 362 -20.43 7.65 9.57
C ASN A 362 -19.66 6.47 8.97
N ARG A 363 -19.94 6.10 7.72
CA ARG A 363 -19.34 4.97 7.01
C ARG A 363 -18.49 5.40 5.82
N LEU A 364 -18.49 6.68 5.46
CA LEU A 364 -17.71 7.23 4.35
C LEU A 364 -16.21 7.23 4.63
N ILE A 365 -15.81 7.46 5.88
CA ILE A 365 -14.45 7.23 6.37
C ILE A 365 -14.53 6.45 7.67
N MET A 366 -13.74 5.38 7.78
CA MET A 366 -13.63 4.58 9.00
C MET A 366 -12.16 4.29 9.27
N ILE A 367 -11.78 4.28 10.54
CA ILE A 367 -10.41 3.96 10.96
C ILE A 367 -10.46 2.75 11.88
N ILE A 368 -9.74 1.69 11.52
CA ILE A 368 -9.56 0.52 12.39
C ILE A 368 -8.19 0.63 13.03
N GLU A 369 -8.15 0.60 14.35
CA GLU A 369 -6.90 0.54 15.08
C GLU A 369 -6.52 -0.93 15.30
N LEU A 370 -5.41 -1.33 14.68
CA LEU A 370 -4.76 -2.60 14.93
C LEU A 370 -3.59 -2.39 15.87
N VAL A 371 -3.53 -3.19 16.93
CA VAL A 371 -2.39 -3.23 17.84
C VAL A 371 -1.73 -4.60 17.81
N TYR A 372 -0.42 -4.63 17.91
CA TYR A 372 0.34 -5.87 18.00
C TYR A 372 0.38 -6.32 19.46
N SER A 373 -0.20 -7.49 19.72
CA SER A 373 -0.32 -8.05 21.06
C SER A 373 0.97 -8.74 21.52
N GLU A 374 1.12 -8.91 22.84
CA GLU A 374 2.22 -9.69 23.44
C GLU A 374 2.23 -11.16 22.97
N ALA A 375 1.06 -11.67 22.55
CA ALA A 375 0.93 -13.01 21.98
C ALA A 375 1.51 -13.13 20.56
N GLY A 376 2.01 -12.05 19.97
CA GLY A 376 2.61 -12.05 18.64
C GLY A 376 1.59 -11.95 17.51
N GLU A 377 0.42 -11.37 17.76
CA GLU A 377 -0.65 -11.26 16.77
C GLU A 377 -1.22 -9.84 16.68
N TRP A 378 -1.62 -9.44 15.48
CA TRP A 378 -2.38 -8.22 15.26
C TRP A 378 -3.83 -8.41 15.70
N ILE A 379 -4.28 -7.57 16.63
CA ILE A 379 -5.65 -7.57 17.14
C ILE A 379 -6.32 -6.21 16.90
N VAL A 380 -7.65 -6.22 16.78
CA VAL A 380 -8.44 -4.98 16.65
C VAL A 380 -8.64 -4.39 18.03
N GLN A 381 -8.05 -3.23 18.27
CA GLN A 381 -8.22 -2.48 19.51
C GLN A 381 -9.49 -1.64 19.49
N SER A 382 -9.76 -0.98 18.34
CA SER A 382 -10.97 -0.16 18.19
C SER A 382 -11.34 0.04 16.71
N VAL A 383 -12.62 0.35 16.49
CA VAL A 383 -13.15 0.77 15.18
C VAL A 383 -13.77 2.14 15.38
N LEU A 384 -13.23 3.12 14.66
CA LEU A 384 -13.61 4.52 14.71
C LEU A 384 -14.48 4.81 13.48
N ASP A 385 -15.77 5.05 13.69
CA ASP A 385 -16.71 5.46 12.65
C ASP A 385 -16.62 6.98 12.39
N GLY A 386 -17.32 7.50 11.38
CA GLY A 386 -17.21 8.91 10.98
C GLY A 386 -17.63 9.96 12.03
N ASN A 387 -18.23 9.59 13.17
CA ASN A 387 -18.44 10.52 14.29
C ASN A 387 -17.19 10.65 15.17
N TYR A 388 -16.37 9.61 15.21
CA TYR A 388 -15.21 9.54 16.08
C TYR A 388 -14.05 10.47 15.68
N PRO A 389 -13.68 10.66 14.39
CA PRO A 389 -12.61 11.56 13.96
C PRO A 389 -12.79 13.00 14.46
N THR A 390 -14.02 13.49 14.53
CA THR A 390 -14.34 14.83 15.05
C THR A 390 -14.43 14.92 16.57
N SER A 391 -14.26 13.80 17.28
CA SER A 391 -14.37 13.73 18.73
C SER A 391 -13.03 14.06 19.41
N LYS A 392 -13.12 14.59 20.64
CA LYS A 392 -11.96 14.80 21.50
C LYS A 392 -11.10 13.54 21.68
N ASN A 393 -11.74 12.36 21.66
CA ASN A 393 -11.08 11.06 21.82
C ASN A 393 -10.13 10.74 20.66
N TYR A 394 -10.51 11.05 19.41
CA TYR A 394 -9.61 10.88 18.26
C TYR A 394 -8.37 11.76 18.41
N GLN A 395 -8.56 13.01 18.79
CA GLN A 395 -7.46 13.95 18.99
C GLN A 395 -6.53 13.50 20.11
N GLU A 396 -7.05 13.10 21.26
CA GLU A 396 -6.27 12.56 22.37
C GLU A 396 -5.46 11.32 21.94
N LYS A 397 -6.08 10.42 21.16
CA LYS A 397 -5.45 9.20 20.66
C LYS A 397 -4.41 9.46 19.55
N TYR A 398 -4.70 10.37 18.63
CA TYR A 398 -3.71 10.79 17.64
C TYR A 398 -2.52 11.44 18.34
N GLN A 399 -2.76 12.31 19.32
CA GLN A 399 -1.71 13.01 20.07
C GLN A 399 -0.84 12.03 20.87
N SER A 400 -1.43 10.99 21.49
CA SER A 400 -0.67 9.99 22.24
C SER A 400 0.35 9.25 21.36
N TYR A 401 0.00 8.98 20.10
CA TYR A 401 0.92 8.37 19.13
C TYR A 401 1.79 9.38 18.38
N SER A 402 1.35 10.64 18.24
CA SER A 402 1.98 11.61 17.34
C SER A 402 3.45 11.93 17.66
N LYS A 403 3.83 11.92 18.95
CA LYS A 403 5.20 12.18 19.39
C LYS A 403 6.13 11.05 18.92
N THR A 404 5.74 9.82 19.23
CA THR A 404 6.44 8.60 18.79
C THR A 404 6.46 8.53 17.26
N ARG A 405 5.30 8.74 16.61
CA ARG A 405 5.17 8.70 15.15
C ARG A 405 6.03 9.73 14.44
N THR A 406 6.10 10.97 14.94
CA THR A 406 6.89 12.03 14.30
C THR A 406 8.37 11.67 14.37
N TRP A 407 8.85 11.27 15.55
CA TRP A 407 10.21 10.76 15.70
C TRP A 407 10.49 9.56 14.77
N TRP A 408 9.59 8.58 14.70
CA TRP A 408 9.74 7.41 13.83
C TRP A 408 9.68 7.75 12.34
N MET A 409 8.80 8.64 11.91
CA MET A 409 8.70 9.09 10.51
C MET A 409 9.95 9.87 10.08
N ASP A 410 10.50 10.69 10.97
CA ASP A 410 11.76 11.42 10.75
C ASP A 410 12.97 10.45 10.67
N GLN A 411 12.87 9.25 11.25
CA GLN A 411 13.91 8.21 11.16
C GLN A 411 13.73 7.24 9.97
N LEU A 412 12.49 6.98 9.52
CA LEU A 412 12.20 5.92 8.52
C LEU A 412 11.82 6.41 7.11
N ILE A 413 11.26 7.62 6.95
CA ILE A 413 10.62 8.04 5.68
C ILE A 413 11.26 9.26 5.03
N GLU A 414 11.86 10.19 5.77
CA GLU A 414 12.67 11.22 5.11
C GLU A 414 14.04 10.64 4.75
N ASN A 415 14.22 10.35 3.46
CA ASN A 415 15.56 10.22 2.89
C ASN A 415 16.39 11.43 3.37
N PRO A 416 17.62 11.24 3.90
CA PRO A 416 18.46 12.34 4.37
C PRO A 416 18.55 13.48 3.34
N THR A 417 18.58 13.10 2.06
CA THR A 417 18.57 13.97 0.88
C THR A 417 17.34 14.86 0.77
N GLU A 418 16.14 14.40 1.14
CA GLU A 418 14.91 15.19 1.04
C GLU A 418 14.83 16.24 2.17
N ARG A 419 15.28 15.88 3.37
CA ARG A 419 15.47 16.83 4.48
C ARG A 419 16.50 17.90 4.11
N GLU A 420 17.60 17.49 3.50
CA GLU A 420 18.67 18.38 3.06
C GLU A 420 18.23 19.29 1.90
N MET A 421 17.47 18.77 0.93
CA MET A 421 16.89 19.56 -0.16
C MET A 421 15.81 20.56 0.31
N LYS A 422 15.02 20.22 1.34
CA LYS A 422 14.07 21.16 1.96
C LYS A 422 14.82 22.27 2.70
N LEU A 423 15.85 21.92 3.48
CA LEU A 423 16.69 22.91 4.14
C LEU A 423 17.44 23.81 3.15
N GLN A 424 18.03 23.24 2.09
CA GLN A 424 18.72 24.01 1.05
C GLN A 424 17.79 24.97 0.33
N ARG A 425 16.55 24.55 0.01
CA ARG A 425 15.54 25.46 -0.56
C ARG A 425 15.16 26.59 0.40
N TYR A 426 15.04 26.30 1.69
CA TYR A 426 14.77 27.32 2.70
C TYR A 426 15.94 28.30 2.86
N ILE A 427 17.18 27.80 2.85
CA ILE A 427 18.40 28.63 2.88
C ILE A 427 18.54 29.48 1.61
N GLN A 428 18.17 28.95 0.44
CA GLN A 428 18.17 29.69 -0.82
C GLN A 428 17.15 30.84 -0.79
N SER A 429 15.93 30.57 -0.31
CA SER A 429 14.89 31.58 -0.13
C SER A 429 15.34 32.70 0.82
N LEU A 430 15.98 32.35 1.94
CA LEU A 430 16.51 33.34 2.88
C LEU A 430 17.63 34.20 2.27
N HIS A 431 18.46 33.64 1.38
CA HIS A 431 19.47 34.42 0.66
C HIS A 431 18.86 35.38 -0.36
N GLU A 432 17.80 34.97 -1.07
CA GLU A 432 17.07 35.83 -2.01
C GLU A 432 16.42 37.02 -1.26
N ASP A 433 15.75 36.75 -0.14
CA ASP A 433 15.16 37.81 0.71
C ASP A 433 16.24 38.77 1.25
N LEU A 434 17.40 38.24 1.66
CA LEU A 434 18.53 39.04 2.13
C LEU A 434 19.12 39.92 1.01
N GLN A 435 19.19 39.40 -0.21
CA GLN A 435 19.67 40.15 -1.37
C GLN A 435 18.72 41.30 -1.74
N VAL A 436 17.41 41.04 -1.76
CA VAL A 436 16.39 42.08 -2.00
C VAL A 436 16.46 43.17 -0.93
N ALA A 437 16.66 42.79 0.34
CA ALA A 437 16.85 43.75 1.42
C ALA A 437 18.13 44.58 1.25
N HIS A 438 19.22 43.97 0.77
CA HIS A 438 20.47 44.68 0.51
C HIS A 438 20.36 45.64 -0.69
N GLU A 439 19.71 45.23 -1.77
CA GLU A 439 19.45 46.08 -2.95
C GLU A 439 18.55 47.27 -2.57
N SER A 440 17.50 47.02 -1.78
CA SER A 440 16.63 48.08 -1.24
C SER A 440 17.41 49.07 -0.38
N LYS A 441 18.33 48.59 0.46
CA LYS A 441 19.23 49.42 1.28
C LYS A 441 20.16 50.28 0.42
N VAL A 442 20.75 49.72 -0.64
CA VAL A 442 21.63 50.47 -1.55
C VAL A 442 20.85 51.54 -2.32
N SER A 443 19.68 51.21 -2.84
CA SER A 443 18.78 52.17 -3.51
C SER A 443 18.38 53.33 -2.57
N LEU A 444 18.04 53.04 -1.32
CA LEU A 444 17.76 54.06 -0.31
C LEU A 444 18.99 54.94 -0.03
N GLN A 445 20.19 54.35 -0.01
CA GLN A 445 21.43 55.05 0.25
C GLN A 445 21.84 55.96 -0.93
N GLU A 446 21.62 55.51 -2.17
CA GLU A 446 21.81 56.30 -3.39
C GLU A 446 20.80 57.44 -3.50
N ALA A 447 19.52 57.17 -3.21
CA ALA A 447 18.48 58.19 -3.12
C ALA A 447 18.82 59.25 -2.06
N LEU A 448 19.41 58.86 -0.93
CA LEU A 448 19.88 59.78 0.11
C LEU A 448 21.02 60.68 -0.36
N VAL A 449 21.98 60.12 -1.11
CA VAL A 449 23.13 60.86 -1.62
C VAL A 449 22.70 61.84 -2.72
N GLU A 450 21.74 61.45 -3.57
CA GLU A 450 21.20 62.31 -4.62
C GLU A 450 20.29 63.41 -4.06
N ALA A 451 19.47 63.11 -3.05
CA ALA A 451 18.69 64.11 -2.32
C ALA A 451 19.60 65.15 -1.62
N ASN A 452 20.73 64.71 -1.05
CA ASN A 452 21.73 65.61 -0.47
C ASN A 452 22.46 66.50 -1.50
N LYS A 453 22.51 66.11 -2.79
CA LYS A 453 23.04 66.95 -3.87
C LYS A 453 22.05 68.00 -4.37
N GLN A 454 20.74 67.78 -4.22
CA GLN A 454 19.72 68.60 -4.88
C GLN A 454 18.96 69.58 -3.96
N VAL A 455 19.25 69.68 -2.65
CA VAL A 455 18.42 70.53 -1.78
C VAL A 455 19.17 71.73 -1.19
N LYS A 456 18.91 72.89 -1.81
CA LYS A 456 18.71 74.17 -1.11
C LYS A 456 17.21 74.28 -0.77
N GLY A 457 16.80 73.87 0.43
CA GLY A 457 15.42 74.02 0.90
C GLY A 457 15.10 73.17 2.15
N ASP A 458 14.92 73.82 3.29
CA ASP A 458 14.79 73.18 4.62
C ASP A 458 13.56 72.26 4.79
N ASP A 459 12.47 72.43 4.02
CA ASP A 459 11.22 71.66 4.25
C ASP A 459 11.24 70.23 3.68
N PHE A 460 11.94 69.97 2.56
CA PHE A 460 12.02 68.62 1.97
C PHE A 460 12.97 67.70 2.76
N MET A 461 14.09 68.26 3.25
CA MET A 461 15.01 67.52 4.13
C MET A 461 14.34 67.04 5.41
N ARG A 462 13.32 67.77 5.90
CA ARG A 462 12.59 67.43 7.11
C ARG A 462 11.64 66.25 6.92
N SER A 463 10.99 66.11 5.76
CA SER A 463 10.11 64.97 5.48
C SER A 463 10.90 63.67 5.26
N VAL A 464 12.02 63.75 4.53
CA VAL A 464 12.92 62.59 4.31
C VAL A 464 13.55 62.12 5.63
N LEU A 465 13.95 63.04 6.51
CA LEU A 465 14.46 62.70 7.85
C LEU A 465 13.40 62.00 8.73
N GLU A 466 12.13 62.39 8.60
CA GLU A 466 11.03 61.79 9.36
C GLU A 466 10.70 60.38 8.85
N GLU A 467 10.68 60.16 7.53
CA GLU A 467 10.53 58.82 6.93
C GLU A 467 11.69 57.90 7.31
N MET A 468 12.94 58.38 7.25
CA MET A 468 14.11 57.63 7.72
C MET A 468 14.04 57.28 9.21
N ARG A 469 13.48 58.15 10.03
CA ARG A 469 13.31 57.92 11.46
C ARG A 469 12.29 56.81 11.70
N GLN A 470 11.16 56.84 10.98
CA GLN A 470 10.13 55.80 11.04
C GLN A 470 10.65 54.45 10.55
N GLU A 471 11.39 54.41 9.44
CA GLU A 471 12.01 53.18 8.91
C GLU A 471 13.04 52.60 9.89
N LYS A 472 13.82 53.46 10.55
CA LYS A 472 14.79 53.06 11.57
C LYS A 472 14.12 52.51 12.82
N GLU A 473 12.99 53.08 13.24
CA GLU A 473 12.19 52.55 14.36
C GLU A 473 11.61 51.18 14.03
N LYS A 474 11.11 50.99 12.80
CA LYS A 474 10.63 49.69 12.32
C LYS A 474 11.73 48.62 12.30
N LEU A 475 12.92 48.98 11.83
CA LEU A 475 14.10 48.10 11.84
C LEU A 475 14.57 47.75 13.25
N ILE A 476 14.40 48.66 14.21
CA ILE A 476 14.72 48.40 15.62
C ILE A 476 13.71 47.41 16.22
N GLU A 477 12.41 47.57 15.94
CA GLU A 477 11.37 46.62 16.35
C GLU A 477 11.58 45.22 15.74
N GLU A 478 11.84 45.12 14.43
CA GLU A 478 12.12 43.84 13.78
C GLU A 478 13.36 43.16 14.36
N LYS A 479 14.42 43.91 14.63
CA LYS A 479 15.62 43.38 15.27
C LYS A 479 15.33 42.85 16.68
N GLN A 480 14.42 43.50 17.42
CA GLN A 480 14.01 43.07 18.75
C GLN A 480 13.24 41.73 18.69
N ILE A 481 12.32 41.59 17.73
CA ILE A 481 11.57 40.35 17.48
C ILE A 481 12.51 39.20 17.11
N ILE A 482 13.45 39.43 16.19
CA ILE A 482 14.44 38.42 15.77
C ILE A 482 15.32 37.99 16.95
N THR A 483 15.66 38.92 17.84
CA THR A 483 16.48 38.61 19.02
C THR A 483 15.72 37.75 20.02
N GLU A 484 14.44 38.05 20.28
CA GLU A 484 13.58 37.21 21.12
C GLU A 484 13.35 35.80 20.53
N ASP A 485 13.11 35.70 19.22
CA ASP A 485 12.92 34.40 18.56
C ASP A 485 14.20 33.56 18.55
N ASN A 486 15.38 34.20 18.42
CA ASN A 486 16.66 33.52 18.57
C ASN A 486 16.89 32.99 19.99
N GLU A 487 16.50 33.72 21.03
CA GLU A 487 16.58 33.21 22.40
C GLU A 487 15.62 32.03 22.64
N LYS A 488 14.38 32.10 22.11
CA LYS A 488 13.44 30.96 22.15
C LYS A 488 13.97 29.74 21.41
N LEU A 489 14.64 29.93 20.27
CA LEU A 489 15.28 28.85 19.53
C LEU A 489 16.43 28.23 20.33
N LYS A 490 17.24 29.05 21.00
CA LYS A 490 18.35 28.60 21.86
C LYS A 490 17.87 27.74 23.02
N LEU A 491 16.75 28.11 23.65
CA LEU A 491 16.10 27.31 24.70
C LEU A 491 15.55 25.98 24.17
N LYS A 492 14.96 25.97 22.96
CA LYS A 492 14.51 24.72 22.30
C LYS A 492 15.66 23.79 21.94
N VAL A 493 16.79 24.33 21.46
CA VAL A 493 17.99 23.54 21.15
C VAL A 493 18.55 22.90 22.42
N SER A 494 18.64 23.64 23.52
CA SER A 494 19.12 23.10 24.79
C SER A 494 18.22 21.98 25.36
N ASN A 495 16.89 22.12 25.26
CA ASN A 495 15.96 21.05 25.63
C ASN A 495 16.11 19.79 24.74
N ASN A 496 16.35 19.99 23.44
CA ASN A 496 16.56 18.88 22.51
C ASN A 496 17.90 18.16 22.78
N GLU A 497 18.96 18.85 23.20
CA GLU A 497 20.23 18.23 23.59
C GLU A 497 20.10 17.33 24.83
N VAL A 498 19.34 17.77 25.83
CA VAL A 498 19.03 16.94 27.02
C VAL A 498 18.27 15.68 26.61
N PHE A 499 17.28 15.82 25.73
CA PHE A 499 16.48 14.71 25.23
C PHE A 499 17.31 13.72 24.38
N ILE A 500 18.22 14.21 23.53
CA ILE A 500 19.16 13.38 22.76
C ILE A 500 20.05 12.56 23.70
N THR A 501 20.49 13.15 24.81
CA THR A 501 21.33 12.47 25.81
C THR A 501 20.57 11.33 26.50
N GLU A 502 19.28 11.55 26.80
CA GLU A 502 18.41 10.52 27.39
C GLU A 502 18.15 9.36 26.41
N ILE A 503 17.89 9.67 25.12
CA ILE A 503 17.76 8.66 24.07
C ILE A 503 19.04 7.85 23.88
N LEU A 504 20.22 8.49 23.88
CA LEU A 504 21.49 7.79 23.74
C LEU A 504 21.69 6.79 24.89
N LYS A 505 21.27 7.14 26.10
CA LYS A 505 21.31 6.24 27.27
C LYS A 505 20.35 5.07 27.13
N GLU A 506 19.13 5.30 26.65
CA GLU A 506 18.17 4.23 26.36
C GLU A 506 18.66 3.30 25.25
N LYS A 507 19.26 3.85 24.19
CA LYS A 507 19.84 3.07 23.09
C LYS A 507 20.92 2.11 23.62
N THR A 508 21.82 2.57 24.50
CA THR A 508 22.84 1.70 25.11
C THR A 508 22.22 0.55 25.90
N GLN A 509 21.17 0.81 26.69
CA GLN A 509 20.46 -0.23 27.44
C GLN A 509 19.76 -1.25 26.53
N ILE A 510 19.22 -0.81 25.39
CA ILE A 510 18.60 -1.69 24.40
C ILE A 510 19.67 -2.56 23.72
N GLU A 511 20.83 -1.99 23.39
CA GLU A 511 21.96 -2.72 22.80
C GLU A 511 22.45 -3.84 23.74
N GLU A 512 22.56 -3.56 25.04
CA GLU A 512 22.90 -4.55 26.07
C GLU A 512 21.84 -5.67 26.17
N LYS A 513 20.55 -5.33 26.19
CA LYS A 513 19.46 -6.32 26.22
C LYS A 513 19.46 -7.20 24.96
N LYS A 514 19.74 -6.62 23.79
CA LYS A 514 19.84 -7.35 22.52
C LYS A 514 20.97 -8.37 22.54
N GLN A 515 22.10 -8.03 23.17
CA GLN A 515 23.21 -8.96 23.35
C GLN A 515 22.82 -10.14 24.23
N ILE A 516 22.13 -9.90 25.35
CA ILE A 516 21.63 -10.97 26.24
C ILE A 516 20.66 -11.90 25.49
N ILE A 517 19.70 -11.34 24.74
CA ILE A 517 18.73 -12.13 23.96
C ILE A 517 19.44 -12.99 22.90
N THR A 518 20.50 -12.46 22.28
CA THR A 518 21.27 -13.19 21.27
C THR A 518 22.02 -14.38 21.89
N GLU A 519 22.62 -14.19 23.06
CA GLU A 519 23.29 -15.27 23.80
C GLU A 519 22.31 -16.36 24.24
N ASP A 520 21.11 -15.97 24.72
CA ASP A 520 20.07 -16.92 25.11
C ASP A 520 19.49 -17.67 23.92
N TYR A 521 19.36 -17.01 22.76
CA TYR A 521 18.93 -17.65 21.52
C TYR A 521 19.93 -18.73 21.05
N GLU A 522 21.22 -18.44 21.08
CA GLU A 522 22.25 -19.44 20.71
C GLU A 522 22.29 -20.62 21.69
N LYS A 523 22.11 -20.38 23.00
CA LYS A 523 21.94 -21.46 23.99
C LYS A 523 20.71 -22.32 23.72
N LEU A 524 19.57 -21.69 23.39
CA LEU A 524 18.34 -22.42 23.08
C LEU A 524 18.49 -23.25 21.81
N LYS A 525 19.17 -22.72 20.79
CA LYS A 525 19.45 -23.41 19.53
C LYS A 525 20.31 -24.66 19.74
N LEU A 526 21.34 -24.57 20.59
CA LEU A 526 22.15 -25.73 20.99
C LEU A 526 21.29 -26.79 21.69
N LYS A 527 20.45 -26.38 22.63
CA LYS A 527 19.58 -27.30 23.38
C LYS A 527 18.52 -27.99 22.50
N ILE A 528 18.01 -27.29 21.49
CA ILE A 528 17.10 -27.88 20.49
C ILE A 528 17.84 -28.90 19.62
N ALA A 529 19.09 -28.63 19.23
CA ALA A 529 19.90 -29.57 18.46
C ALA A 529 20.15 -30.87 19.24
N GLU A 530 20.51 -30.79 20.52
CA GLU A 530 20.68 -31.97 21.39
C GLU A 530 19.39 -32.79 21.49
N LEU A 531 18.23 -32.14 21.72
CA LEU A 531 16.94 -32.84 21.80
C LEU A 531 16.51 -33.50 20.48
N LEU A 532 16.89 -32.92 19.33
CA LEU A 532 16.61 -33.50 18.03
C LEU A 532 17.47 -34.76 17.81
N GLU A 533 18.75 -34.72 18.18
CA GLU A 533 19.66 -35.86 18.08
C GLU A 533 19.20 -37.03 18.97
N GLU A 534 18.80 -36.75 20.22
CA GLU A 534 18.23 -37.77 21.12
C GLU A 534 16.96 -38.41 20.53
N LYS A 535 16.09 -37.60 19.92
CA LYS A 535 14.85 -38.07 19.31
C LYS A 535 15.10 -38.89 18.04
N GLU A 536 16.08 -38.52 17.24
CA GLU A 536 16.51 -39.29 16.06
C GLU A 536 17.07 -40.66 16.50
N GLU A 537 17.93 -40.70 17.52
CA GLU A 537 18.42 -41.98 18.06
C GLU A 537 17.29 -42.88 18.57
N GLN A 538 16.31 -42.30 19.28
CA GLN A 538 15.15 -43.04 19.76
C GLN A 538 14.33 -43.61 18.60
N TYR A 539 14.07 -42.80 17.58
CA TYR A 539 13.34 -43.23 16.39
C TYR A 539 14.06 -44.37 15.65
N LEU A 540 15.39 -44.30 15.53
CA LEU A 540 16.19 -45.36 14.91
C LEU A 540 16.11 -46.66 15.72
N LYS A 541 16.17 -46.60 17.06
CA LYS A 541 16.02 -47.77 17.94
C LYS A 541 14.64 -48.42 17.79
N GLU A 542 13.56 -47.64 17.81
CA GLU A 542 12.20 -48.14 17.61
C GLU A 542 12.02 -48.79 16.24
N LYS A 543 12.57 -48.16 15.18
CA LYS A 543 12.53 -48.73 13.83
C LYS A 543 13.28 -50.06 13.73
N GLN A 544 14.43 -50.20 14.41
CA GLN A 544 15.19 -51.45 14.41
C GLN A 544 14.41 -52.58 15.09
N ILE A 545 13.74 -52.31 16.22
CA ILE A 545 12.88 -53.29 16.90
C ILE A 545 11.78 -53.81 15.96
N ILE A 546 11.11 -52.90 15.23
CA ILE A 546 10.06 -53.29 14.26
C ILE A 546 10.61 -54.14 13.11
N ILE A 547 11.84 -53.86 12.65
CA ILE A 547 12.48 -54.66 11.61
C ILE A 547 12.78 -56.08 12.13
N ASP A 548 13.33 -56.18 13.33
CA ASP A 548 13.69 -57.46 13.94
C ASP A 548 12.45 -58.34 14.19
N ASP A 549 11.36 -57.74 14.69
CA ASP A 549 10.08 -58.43 14.89
C ASP A 549 9.48 -58.95 13.57
N ASN A 550 9.52 -58.13 12.51
CA ASN A 550 9.04 -58.53 11.19
C ASN A 550 9.90 -59.66 10.59
N GLN A 551 11.22 -59.64 10.77
CA GLN A 551 12.10 -60.72 10.32
C GLN A 551 11.80 -62.03 11.04
N ASN A 552 11.55 -61.98 12.36
CA ASN A 552 11.12 -63.15 13.12
C ASN A 552 9.79 -63.72 12.60
N LEU A 553 8.78 -62.87 12.36
CA LEU A 553 7.49 -63.26 11.77
C LEU A 553 7.65 -63.90 10.38
N ILE A 554 8.52 -63.36 9.53
CA ILE A 554 8.83 -63.93 8.21
C ILE A 554 9.46 -65.32 8.37
N SER A 555 10.43 -65.47 9.28
CA SER A 555 11.07 -66.77 9.55
C SER A 555 10.07 -67.82 10.03
N GLU A 556 9.13 -67.45 10.90
CA GLU A 556 8.06 -68.36 11.33
C GLU A 556 7.11 -68.72 10.19
N LYS A 557 6.74 -67.74 9.37
CA LYS A 557 5.89 -67.97 8.19
C LYS A 557 6.56 -68.92 7.20
N ASP A 558 7.85 -68.77 6.94
CA ASP A 558 8.60 -69.65 6.03
C ASP A 558 8.66 -71.10 6.55
N LYS A 559 8.80 -71.29 7.88
CA LYS A 559 8.72 -72.62 8.50
C LYS A 559 7.33 -73.26 8.30
N VAL A 560 6.26 -72.48 8.43
CA VAL A 560 4.88 -72.96 8.21
C VAL A 560 4.65 -73.32 6.73
N ILE A 561 5.11 -72.47 5.81
CA ILE A 561 5.04 -72.73 4.37
C ILE A 561 5.79 -74.02 4.03
N ALA A 562 7.02 -74.20 4.50
CA ALA A 562 7.79 -75.41 4.27
C ALA A 562 7.06 -76.67 4.75
N LYS A 563 6.40 -76.61 5.92
CA LYS A 563 5.60 -77.71 6.47
C LYS A 563 4.37 -78.02 5.61
N LEU A 564 3.66 -77.00 5.14
CA LEU A 564 2.50 -77.16 4.25
C LEU A 564 2.90 -77.72 2.88
N THR A 565 3.99 -77.22 2.29
CA THR A 565 4.52 -77.72 1.00
C THR A 565 4.87 -79.20 1.09
N SER A 566 5.54 -79.62 2.17
CA SER A 566 5.84 -81.04 2.40
C SER A 566 4.57 -81.91 2.50
N GLN A 567 3.51 -81.41 3.16
CA GLN A 567 2.24 -82.14 3.27
C GLN A 567 1.52 -82.25 1.91
N VAL A 568 1.58 -81.21 1.08
CA VAL A 568 0.98 -81.22 -0.26
C VAL A 568 1.74 -82.17 -1.20
N GLU A 569 3.07 -82.20 -1.12
CA GLU A 569 3.88 -83.16 -1.90
C GLU A 569 3.57 -84.60 -1.51
N GLU A 570 3.44 -84.89 -0.21
CA GLU A 570 3.08 -86.20 0.31
C GLU A 570 1.66 -86.63 -0.14
N GLN A 571 0.69 -85.70 -0.10
CA GLN A 571 -0.66 -85.93 -0.63
C GLN A 571 -0.66 -86.19 -2.15
N SER A 572 0.11 -85.42 -2.92
CA SER A 572 0.22 -85.60 -4.37
C SER A 572 0.87 -86.94 -4.75
N GLN A 573 1.87 -87.39 -4.00
CA GLN A 573 2.47 -88.71 -4.19
C GLN A 573 1.47 -89.84 -3.87
N ASN A 574 0.70 -89.70 -2.80
CA ASN A 574 -0.35 -90.66 -2.45
C ASN A 574 -1.46 -90.72 -3.52
N GLU A 575 -1.91 -89.58 -4.06
CA GLU A 575 -2.89 -89.55 -5.15
C GLU A 575 -2.36 -90.18 -6.44
N LYS A 576 -1.09 -89.93 -6.80
CA LYS A 576 -0.46 -90.59 -7.96
C LYS A 576 -0.42 -92.10 -7.81
N GLN A 577 -0.13 -92.63 -6.61
CA GLN A 577 -0.15 -94.07 -6.36
C GLN A 577 -1.55 -94.68 -6.54
N ILE A 578 -2.61 -93.94 -6.19
CA ILE A 578 -4.01 -94.39 -6.35
C ILE A 578 -4.45 -94.42 -7.82
N ILE A 579 -3.93 -93.53 -8.66
CA ILE A 579 -4.33 -93.43 -10.09
C ILE A 579 -3.60 -94.45 -10.98
N THR A 580 -2.44 -94.97 -10.56
CA THR A 580 -1.66 -95.99 -11.30
C THR A 580 -1.79 -97.42 -10.74
N GLY A 581 -2.65 -97.63 -9.73
CA GLY A 581 -2.85 -98.91 -9.03
C GLY A 581 -3.96 -99.77 -9.60
#